data_AF-A0A5C5WWM2-F1
#
_entry.id   AF-A0A5C5WWM2-F1
#
_cell.length_a   1.000
_cell.length_b   1.000
_cell.length_c   1.000
_cell.angle_alpha   90.00
_cell.angle_beta   90.00
_cell.angle_gamma   90.00
#
_symmetry.space_group_name_H-M   'P 1'
#
loop_
_entity.id
_entity.type
_entity.pdbx_description
1 polymer ?
#
loop_
_entity_poly.entity_id
_entity_poly.type
_entity_poly.pdbx_seq_one_letter_code
_entity_poly.pdbx_strand_id
1 'polypeptide(L)'
;MLDQIARSQGIASMDAGIIRIDKSKVSVAWPYRRIFLHAMSIGGLIVAALVVWDQATGGDSTSLVRENGLLENAQIVLLGATTLVGLACLMRIPSRLGKDAGFWRYVTFAIVCVAMLGCVREIQSIGPGDGFDGFGLPRFVKRIISGSTALALVVMTVVGAYRTRGQWLSFTRFANLGFLWPLLPFVGLFVGAEVSEELNWGFAEESVEVIAYSMMLVTTGWLLTTDQLSEESMRSEADVDGVAYDDDSDRDQRIAA
;
A
#
# COMPACT_ATOMS: atom_id res chain seq x y z
N MET A 1 8.12 31.60 18.91
CA MET A 1 6.96 30.82 18.43
C MET A 1 7.36 29.43 17.93
N LEU A 2 8.27 29.29 16.96
CA LEU A 2 8.81 27.96 16.53
C LEU A 2 9.46 27.17 17.69
N ASP A 3 10.15 27.87 18.58
CA ASP A 3 10.83 27.28 19.74
C ASP A 3 9.85 26.72 20.80
N GLN A 4 8.67 27.35 20.95
CA GLN A 4 7.60 26.85 21.83
C GLN A 4 6.91 25.62 21.24
N ILE A 5 6.77 25.54 19.90
CA ILE A 5 6.20 24.39 19.20
C ILE A 5 7.14 23.17 19.29
N ALA A 6 8.45 23.38 19.17
CA ALA A 6 9.43 22.31 19.30
C ALA A 6 9.49 21.74 20.74
N ARG A 7 9.40 22.60 21.76
CA ARG A 7 9.35 22.18 23.16
C ARG A 7 8.04 21.49 23.55
N SER A 8 6.88 21.97 23.06
CA SER A 8 5.59 21.37 23.39
C SER A 8 5.38 19.98 22.77
N GLN A 9 6.09 19.67 21.68
CA GLN A 9 6.11 18.34 21.08
C GLN A 9 7.26 17.45 21.60
N GLY A 10 8.05 17.94 22.57
CA GLY A 10 9.20 17.23 23.13
C GLY A 10 10.33 16.97 22.11
N ILE A 11 10.39 17.71 21.00
CA ILE A 11 11.31 17.45 19.88
C ILE A 11 12.72 17.99 20.15
N ALA A 12 12.85 18.94 21.10
CA ALA A 12 14.14 19.50 21.51
C ALA A 12 14.23 19.54 23.04
N SER A 13 15.29 18.97 23.61
CA SER A 13 15.76 19.37 24.95
C SER A 13 16.84 20.44 24.77
N MET A 14 16.80 21.48 25.61
CA MET A 14 17.82 22.50 25.67
C MET A 14 18.77 22.12 26.81
N ASP A 15 19.82 21.38 26.49
CA ASP A 15 21.02 21.34 27.32
C ASP A 15 22.08 22.25 26.67
N ALA A 16 22.55 23.23 27.42
CA ALA A 16 23.72 24.06 27.11
C ALA A 16 23.72 24.85 25.78
N GLY A 17 22.58 25.38 25.33
CA GLY A 17 22.52 26.30 24.18
C GLY A 17 22.71 25.66 22.81
N ILE A 18 22.76 24.33 22.74
CA ILE A 18 22.78 23.55 21.49
C ILE A 18 21.40 22.94 21.30
N ILE A 19 20.67 23.37 20.27
CA ILE A 19 19.42 22.72 19.88
C ILE A 19 19.79 21.36 19.25
N ARG A 20 19.78 20.29 20.05
CA ARG A 20 19.80 18.92 19.52
C ARG A 20 18.43 18.62 18.94
N ILE A 21 18.32 18.69 17.61
CA ILE A 21 17.19 18.09 16.91
C ILE A 21 17.36 16.58 17.06
N ASP A 22 16.48 15.98 17.85
CA ASP A 22 16.43 14.53 18.00
C ASP A 22 16.02 13.90 16.66
N LYS A 23 17.00 13.46 15.88
CA LYS A 23 16.79 12.82 14.57
C LYS A 23 15.95 11.55 14.67
N SER A 24 15.82 10.95 15.87
CA SER A 24 14.92 9.82 16.11
C SER A 24 13.42 10.19 15.98
N LYS A 25 13.09 11.49 15.98
CA LYS A 25 11.70 11.98 15.94
C LYS A 25 11.24 12.47 14.57
N VAL A 26 12.10 12.48 13.55
CA VAL A 26 11.77 13.01 12.23
C VAL A 26 12.30 12.09 11.13
N SER A 27 11.63 10.97 10.93
CA SER A 27 11.22 10.53 9.59
C SER A 27 10.38 9.27 9.74
N VAL A 28 9.08 9.37 9.44
CA VAL A 28 8.30 8.17 9.11
C VAL A 28 8.72 7.82 7.68
N ALA A 29 9.87 7.18 7.52
CA ALA A 29 10.28 6.69 6.21
C ALA A 29 9.39 5.49 5.85
N TRP A 30 8.94 5.41 4.61
CA TRP A 30 8.23 4.21 4.16
C TRP A 30 9.15 2.98 4.37
N PRO A 31 8.74 1.96 5.13
CA PRO A 31 9.68 0.91 5.53
C PRO A 31 10.11 0.05 4.34
N TYR A 32 9.23 -0.06 3.33
CA TYR A 32 9.46 -0.91 2.18
C TYR A 32 9.96 -0.15 0.95
N ARG A 33 11.29 0.02 0.87
CA ARG A 33 11.94 0.79 -0.22
C ARG A 33 11.79 0.18 -1.62
N ARG A 34 11.53 -1.13 -1.72
CA ARG A 34 11.47 -1.86 -3.00
C ARG A 34 10.04 -2.04 -3.52
N ILE A 35 9.05 -1.41 -2.88
CA ILE A 35 7.64 -1.55 -3.23
C ILE A 35 7.35 -1.24 -4.69
N PHE A 36 7.92 -0.14 -5.19
CA PHE A 36 7.76 0.27 -6.57
C PHE A 36 8.40 -0.73 -7.53
N LEU A 37 9.62 -1.20 -7.25
CA LEU A 37 10.31 -2.17 -8.09
C LEU A 37 9.54 -3.50 -8.18
N HIS A 38 9.04 -4.00 -7.04
CA HIS A 38 8.27 -5.24 -7.01
C HIS A 38 6.92 -5.08 -7.71
N ALA A 39 6.25 -3.94 -7.53
CA ALA A 39 5.02 -3.62 -8.24
C ALA A 39 5.22 -3.55 -9.76
N MET A 40 6.26 -2.84 -10.22
CA MET A 40 6.63 -2.75 -11.64
C MET A 40 6.99 -4.13 -12.21
N SER A 41 7.68 -4.96 -11.42
CA SER A 41 8.07 -6.30 -11.85
C SER A 41 6.85 -7.22 -11.96
N ILE A 42 5.99 -7.24 -10.95
CA ILE A 42 4.77 -8.06 -10.96
C ILE A 42 3.81 -7.59 -12.05
N GLY A 43 3.49 -6.29 -12.09
CA GLY A 43 2.60 -5.73 -13.10
C GLY A 43 3.15 -5.91 -14.52
N GLY A 44 4.43 -5.62 -14.73
CA GLY A 44 5.10 -5.82 -16.02
C GLY A 44 5.14 -7.29 -16.45
N LEU A 45 5.36 -8.22 -15.53
CA LEU A 45 5.29 -9.66 -15.81
C LEU A 45 3.87 -10.10 -16.17
N ILE A 46 2.84 -9.58 -15.50
CA ILE A 46 1.44 -9.87 -15.83
C ILE A 46 1.14 -9.38 -17.25
N VAL A 47 1.45 -8.12 -17.55
CA VAL A 47 1.24 -7.55 -18.90
C VAL A 47 1.99 -8.36 -19.95
N ALA A 48 3.27 -8.65 -19.73
CA ALA A 48 4.07 -9.43 -20.67
C ALA A 48 3.52 -10.85 -20.88
N ALA A 49 3.10 -11.53 -19.80
CA ALA A 49 2.52 -12.86 -19.88
C ALA A 49 1.21 -12.86 -20.68
N LEU A 50 0.35 -11.86 -20.48
CA LEU A 50 -0.91 -11.73 -21.22
C LEU A 50 -0.68 -11.39 -22.69
N VAL A 51 0.29 -10.53 -23.00
CA VAL A 51 0.69 -10.23 -24.39
C VAL A 51 1.21 -11.50 -25.07
N VAL A 52 2.11 -12.25 -24.43
CA VAL A 52 2.64 -13.50 -24.99
C VAL A 52 1.54 -14.54 -25.18
N TRP A 53 0.62 -14.64 -24.22
CA TRP A 53 -0.53 -15.55 -24.30
C TRP A 53 -1.46 -15.20 -25.47
N ASP A 54 -1.86 -13.93 -25.59
CA ASP A 54 -2.71 -13.42 -26.66
C ASP A 54 -2.09 -13.73 -28.04
N GLN A 55 -0.81 -13.40 -28.22
CA GLN A 55 -0.07 -13.71 -29.46
C GLN A 55 0.04 -15.22 -29.74
N ALA A 56 0.29 -16.04 -28.72
CA ALA A 56 0.42 -17.49 -28.87
C ALA A 56 -0.91 -18.18 -29.24
N THR A 57 -2.04 -17.59 -28.83
CA THR A 57 -3.39 -18.12 -29.13
C THR A 57 -3.99 -17.58 -30.43
N GLY A 58 -3.26 -16.73 -31.15
CA GLY A 58 -3.77 -16.06 -32.35
C GLY A 58 -4.84 -15.03 -32.04
N GLY A 59 -4.80 -14.44 -30.84
CA GLY A 59 -5.63 -13.30 -30.47
C GLY A 59 -5.30 -12.09 -31.34
N ASP A 60 -6.32 -11.29 -31.62
CA ASP A 60 -6.13 -9.96 -32.22
C ASP A 60 -5.84 -8.95 -31.11
N SER A 61 -5.21 -7.82 -31.44
CA SER A 61 -4.94 -6.75 -30.45
C SER A 61 -6.19 -6.25 -29.71
N THR A 62 -7.38 -6.56 -30.22
CA THR A 62 -8.68 -6.26 -29.60
C THR A 62 -9.09 -7.24 -28.49
N SER A 63 -8.61 -8.49 -28.43
CA SER A 63 -8.88 -9.39 -27.30
C SER A 63 -8.11 -8.99 -26.04
N LEU A 64 -7.01 -8.27 -26.22
CA LEU A 64 -6.18 -7.79 -25.13
C LEU A 64 -6.77 -6.53 -24.46
N VAL A 65 -7.31 -5.58 -25.26
CA VAL A 65 -7.59 -4.18 -24.87
C VAL A 65 -9.04 -3.71 -25.12
N ARG A 66 -9.98 -4.61 -25.34
CA ARG A 66 -11.40 -4.24 -25.48
C ARG A 66 -12.11 -4.35 -24.14
N GLU A 67 -13.31 -3.78 -24.01
CA GLU A 67 -14.21 -4.08 -22.89
C GLU A 67 -14.30 -5.60 -22.63
N ASN A 68 -13.98 -6.01 -21.41
CA ASN A 68 -13.77 -7.39 -20.93
C ASN A 68 -12.54 -8.12 -21.52
N GLY A 69 -11.53 -7.37 -21.95
CA GLY A 69 -10.26 -7.86 -22.47
C GLY A 69 -9.41 -8.56 -21.41
N LEU A 70 -8.35 -9.23 -21.83
CA LEU A 70 -7.48 -9.96 -20.90
C LEU A 70 -6.84 -9.04 -19.85
N LEU A 71 -6.48 -7.81 -20.22
CA LEU A 71 -5.89 -6.85 -19.29
C LEU A 71 -6.93 -6.34 -18.28
N GLU A 72 -8.12 -5.93 -18.73
CA GLU A 72 -9.23 -5.53 -17.84
C GLU A 72 -9.60 -6.63 -16.83
N ASN A 73 -9.67 -7.89 -17.28
CA ASN A 73 -9.90 -9.02 -16.38
C ASN A 73 -8.79 -9.17 -15.34
N ALA A 74 -7.53 -8.98 -15.73
CA ALA A 74 -6.41 -9.02 -14.80
C ALA A 74 -6.48 -7.87 -13.78
N GLN A 75 -6.94 -6.68 -14.19
CA GLN A 75 -7.20 -5.57 -13.29
C GLN A 75 -8.27 -5.92 -12.24
N ILE A 76 -9.41 -6.47 -12.66
CA ILE A 76 -10.48 -6.91 -11.74
C ILE A 76 -9.94 -7.93 -10.73
N VAL A 77 -9.12 -8.89 -11.17
CA VAL A 77 -8.50 -9.87 -10.28
C VAL A 77 -7.55 -9.20 -9.28
N LEU A 78 -6.70 -8.26 -9.74
CA LEU A 78 -5.77 -7.52 -8.87
C LEU A 78 -6.51 -6.67 -7.84
N LEU A 79 -7.58 -5.99 -8.24
CA LEU A 79 -8.41 -5.14 -7.38
C LEU A 79 -9.20 -5.99 -6.36
N GLY A 80 -9.75 -7.12 -6.80
CA GLY A 80 -10.40 -8.11 -5.93
C GLY A 80 -9.43 -8.68 -4.89
N ALA A 81 -8.25 -9.13 -5.33
CA ALA A 81 -7.19 -9.61 -4.44
C ALA A 81 -6.74 -8.53 -3.45
N THR A 82 -6.56 -7.29 -3.92
CA THR A 82 -6.21 -6.14 -3.07
C THR A 82 -7.26 -5.88 -2.01
N THR A 83 -8.54 -5.97 -2.36
CA THR A 83 -9.66 -5.80 -1.42
C THR A 83 -9.62 -6.89 -0.34
N LEU A 84 -9.47 -8.16 -0.73
CA LEU A 84 -9.43 -9.29 0.21
C LEU A 84 -8.20 -9.22 1.13
N VAL A 85 -7.01 -9.00 0.56
CA VAL A 85 -5.75 -8.87 1.32
C VAL A 85 -5.79 -7.63 2.22
N GLY A 86 -6.33 -6.51 1.73
CA GLY A 86 -6.49 -5.29 2.52
C GLY A 86 -7.48 -5.45 3.68
N LEU A 87 -8.60 -6.15 3.49
CA LEU A 87 -9.52 -6.50 4.57
C LEU A 87 -8.86 -7.43 5.60
N ALA A 88 -8.13 -8.46 5.14
CA ALA A 88 -7.34 -9.33 6.01
C ALA A 88 -6.29 -8.54 6.81
N CYS A 89 -5.63 -7.58 6.16
CA CYS A 89 -4.71 -6.64 6.79
C CYS A 89 -5.45 -5.85 7.87
N LEU A 90 -6.56 -5.16 7.56
CA LEU A 90 -7.36 -4.37 8.52
C LEU A 90 -7.76 -5.15 9.78
N MET A 91 -8.11 -6.43 9.63
CA MET A 91 -8.46 -7.32 10.74
C MET A 91 -7.26 -7.71 11.61
N ARG A 92 -6.04 -7.60 11.07
CA ARG A 92 -4.80 -8.01 11.74
C ARG A 92 -3.84 -6.88 12.05
N ILE A 93 -4.09 -5.63 11.61
CA ILE A 93 -3.07 -4.57 11.62
C ILE A 93 -2.40 -4.49 12.99
N PRO A 94 -1.10 -4.79 13.03
CA PRO A 94 -0.42 -5.14 14.25
C PRO A 94 -0.33 -3.96 15.20
N SER A 95 -0.56 -4.27 16.47
CA SER A 95 -0.33 -3.39 17.60
C SER A 95 1.12 -2.88 17.68
N ARG A 96 2.06 -3.52 16.98
CA ARG A 96 3.50 -3.22 16.95
C ARG A 96 3.95 -2.17 15.92
N LEU A 97 3.07 -1.68 15.04
CA LEU A 97 3.27 -0.40 14.33
C LEU A 97 3.32 0.80 15.29
N GLY A 98 3.18 0.55 16.60
CA GLY A 98 3.46 1.49 17.67
C GLY A 98 2.55 2.70 17.57
N LYS A 99 3.15 3.89 17.57
CA LYS A 99 2.42 5.16 17.48
C LYS A 99 1.76 5.38 16.11
N ASP A 100 2.17 4.63 15.08
CA ASP A 100 1.73 4.84 13.69
C ASP A 100 0.69 3.81 13.23
N ALA A 101 0.27 2.87 14.09
CA ALA A 101 -0.71 1.82 13.74
C ALA A 101 -2.04 2.40 13.21
N GLY A 102 -2.49 3.53 13.78
CA GLY A 102 -3.69 4.22 13.32
C GLY A 102 -3.56 4.78 11.90
N PHE A 103 -2.36 5.25 11.54
CA PHE A 103 -2.08 5.75 10.21
C PHE A 103 -2.10 4.60 9.17
N TRP A 104 -1.44 3.48 9.45
CA TRP A 104 -1.43 2.34 8.53
C TRP A 104 -2.80 1.68 8.38
N ARG A 105 -3.64 1.71 9.42
CA ARG A 105 -5.07 1.38 9.32
C ARG A 105 -5.79 2.30 8.35
N TYR A 106 -5.56 3.60 8.42
CA TYR A 106 -6.13 4.55 7.48
C TYR A 106 -5.65 4.31 6.04
N VAL A 107 -4.34 4.11 5.82
CA VAL A 107 -3.79 3.80 4.47
C VAL A 107 -4.41 2.53 3.91
N THR A 108 -4.42 1.45 4.69
CA THR A 108 -4.99 0.17 4.25
C THR A 108 -6.47 0.32 3.93
N PHE A 109 -7.22 1.04 4.77
CA PHE A 109 -8.63 1.34 4.52
C PHE A 109 -8.82 2.13 3.22
N ALA A 110 -7.99 3.15 2.98
CA ALA A 110 -8.04 3.93 1.76
C ALA A 110 -7.77 3.07 0.52
N ILE A 111 -6.75 2.21 0.58
CA ILE A 111 -6.43 1.27 -0.51
C ILE A 111 -7.60 0.32 -0.77
N VAL A 112 -8.24 -0.24 0.28
CA VAL A 112 -9.42 -1.10 0.13
C VAL A 112 -10.56 -0.35 -0.55
N CYS A 113 -10.85 0.88 -0.13
CA CYS A 113 -11.90 1.67 -0.76
C CYS A 113 -11.59 2.00 -2.22
N VAL A 114 -10.36 2.40 -2.54
CA VAL A 114 -9.95 2.65 -3.93
C VAL A 114 -10.04 1.37 -4.76
N ALA A 115 -9.64 0.22 -4.20
CA ALA A 115 -9.74 -1.06 -4.89
C ALA A 115 -11.19 -1.46 -5.19
N MET A 116 -12.10 -1.25 -4.23
CA MET A 116 -13.53 -1.47 -4.44
C MET A 116 -14.11 -0.53 -5.49
N LEU A 117 -13.72 0.74 -5.49
CA LEU A 117 -14.13 1.70 -6.53
C LEU A 117 -13.61 1.30 -7.91
N GLY A 118 -12.35 0.87 -8.00
CA GLY A 118 -11.76 0.31 -9.22
C GLY A 118 -12.52 -0.92 -9.71
N CYS A 119 -12.80 -1.90 -8.85
CA CYS A 119 -13.60 -3.08 -9.23
C CYS A 119 -14.95 -2.66 -9.82
N VAL A 120 -15.60 -1.69 -9.19
CA VAL A 120 -16.88 -1.19 -9.67
C VAL A 120 -16.74 -0.41 -10.98
N ARG A 121 -15.65 0.35 -11.19
CA ARG A 121 -15.34 1.03 -12.47
C ARG A 121 -15.24 0.00 -13.60
N GLU A 122 -14.40 -1.02 -13.43
CA GLU A 122 -14.11 -2.01 -14.46
C GLU A 122 -15.31 -2.93 -14.76
N ILE A 123 -16.10 -3.33 -13.75
CA ILE A 123 -17.25 -4.21 -14.02
C ILE A 123 -18.32 -3.47 -14.86
N GLN A 124 -18.66 -4.05 -16.01
CA GLN A 124 -19.68 -3.52 -16.92
C GLN A 124 -21.02 -3.29 -16.21
N SER A 125 -21.67 -2.16 -16.53
CA SER A 125 -22.95 -1.81 -15.93
C SER A 125 -24.11 -2.36 -16.75
N ILE A 126 -24.99 -3.14 -16.13
CA ILE A 126 -26.16 -3.74 -16.78
C ILE A 126 -27.42 -2.93 -16.44
N GLY A 127 -28.19 -2.56 -17.47
CA GLY A 127 -29.48 -1.88 -17.38
C GLY A 127 -30.66 -2.80 -17.69
N PRO A 128 -31.91 -2.33 -17.44
CA PRO A 128 -33.11 -3.07 -17.82
C PRO A 128 -33.20 -3.19 -19.35
N GLY A 129 -33.11 -4.41 -19.88
CA GLY A 129 -33.18 -4.69 -21.32
C GLY A 129 -31.82 -4.93 -21.99
N ASP A 130 -30.70 -4.78 -21.27
CA ASP A 130 -29.39 -5.18 -21.77
C ASP A 130 -29.32 -6.72 -21.75
N GLY A 131 -28.90 -7.33 -22.88
CA GLY A 131 -28.69 -8.78 -22.98
C GLY A 131 -27.67 -9.24 -21.94
N PHE A 132 -27.93 -10.38 -21.28
CA PHE A 132 -27.04 -10.92 -20.25
C PHE A 132 -25.87 -11.65 -20.92
N ASP A 133 -24.95 -10.91 -21.52
CA ASP A 133 -23.82 -11.48 -22.27
C ASP A 133 -22.55 -11.67 -21.41
N GLY A 134 -22.60 -11.47 -20.09
CA GLY A 134 -21.43 -11.65 -19.23
C GLY A 134 -21.58 -11.32 -17.74
N PHE A 135 -20.42 -11.11 -17.08
CA PHE A 135 -20.31 -10.65 -15.70
C PHE A 135 -20.54 -9.14 -15.64
N GLY A 136 -21.64 -8.70 -15.03
CA GLY A 136 -21.90 -7.27 -14.87
C GLY A 136 -22.73 -6.93 -13.65
N LEU A 137 -22.70 -5.66 -13.27
CA LEU A 137 -23.38 -5.14 -12.08
C LEU A 137 -24.58 -4.27 -12.49
N PRO A 138 -25.76 -4.46 -11.87
CA PRO A 138 -26.87 -3.55 -12.10
C PRO A 138 -26.46 -2.11 -11.80
N ARG A 139 -26.82 -1.15 -12.68
CA ARG A 139 -26.41 0.27 -12.53
C ARG A 139 -26.71 0.86 -11.15
N PHE A 140 -27.81 0.44 -10.52
CA PHE A 140 -28.17 0.88 -9.17
C PHE A 140 -27.19 0.36 -8.11
N VAL A 141 -26.73 -0.90 -8.22
CA VAL A 141 -25.75 -1.50 -7.32
C VAL A 141 -24.40 -0.80 -7.47
N LYS A 142 -23.95 -0.60 -8.72
CA LYS A 142 -22.73 0.17 -9.04
C LYS A 142 -22.75 1.54 -8.36
N ARG A 143 -23.86 2.30 -8.49
CA ARG A 143 -24.03 3.59 -7.81
C ARG A 143 -24.02 3.50 -6.28
N ILE A 144 -24.68 2.52 -5.69
CA ILE A 144 -24.72 2.34 -4.23
C ILE A 144 -23.31 2.07 -3.70
N ILE A 145 -22.59 1.12 -4.30
CA ILE A 145 -21.23 0.75 -3.85
C ILE A 145 -20.29 1.94 -4.03
N SER A 146 -20.32 2.63 -5.17
CA SER A 146 -19.48 3.81 -5.38
C SER A 146 -19.78 4.92 -4.38
N GLY A 147 -21.06 5.24 -4.18
CA GLY A 147 -21.50 6.27 -3.25
C GLY A 147 -21.13 5.96 -1.81
N SER A 148 -21.37 4.73 -1.34
CA SER A 148 -21.03 4.32 0.03
C SER A 148 -19.52 4.31 0.27
N THR A 149 -18.74 3.86 -0.72
CA THR A 149 -17.28 3.75 -0.60
C THR A 149 -16.63 5.14 -0.61
N ALA A 150 -17.06 6.03 -1.51
CA ALA A 150 -16.63 7.42 -1.53
C ALA A 150 -17.00 8.15 -0.23
N LEU A 151 -18.23 7.96 0.28
CA LEU A 151 -18.64 8.52 1.56
C LEU A 151 -17.77 8.01 2.71
N ALA A 152 -17.47 6.71 2.75
CA ALA A 152 -16.61 6.13 3.78
C ALA A 152 -15.18 6.72 3.74
N LEU A 153 -14.61 6.91 2.55
CA LEU A 153 -13.32 7.61 2.37
C LEU A 153 -13.36 9.04 2.90
N VAL A 154 -14.42 9.81 2.58
CA VAL A 154 -14.59 11.19 3.05
C VAL A 154 -14.70 11.22 4.57
N VAL A 155 -15.58 10.39 5.15
CA VAL A 155 -15.76 10.31 6.60
C VAL A 155 -14.45 9.96 7.29
N MET A 156 -13.72 8.94 6.81
CA MET A 156 -12.45 8.55 7.38
C MET A 156 -11.38 9.63 7.26
N THR A 157 -11.35 10.35 6.13
CA THR A 157 -10.42 11.47 5.92
C THR A 157 -10.73 12.63 6.86
N VAL A 158 -12.02 12.98 7.03
CA VAL A 158 -12.45 14.04 7.95
C VAL A 158 -12.16 13.66 9.41
N VAL A 159 -12.49 12.43 9.82
CA VAL A 159 -12.20 11.91 11.16
C VAL A 159 -10.69 11.87 11.42
N GLY A 160 -9.92 11.42 10.43
CA GLY A 160 -8.46 11.44 10.46
C GLY A 160 -7.93 12.85 10.67
N ALA A 161 -8.30 13.78 9.79
CA ALA A 161 -7.90 15.19 9.85
C ALA A 161 -8.29 15.86 11.19
N TYR A 162 -9.48 15.56 11.70
CA TYR A 162 -9.96 16.07 12.99
C TYR A 162 -9.14 15.55 14.17
N ARG A 163 -8.83 14.24 14.18
CA ARG A 163 -8.03 13.60 15.24
C ARG A 163 -6.56 14.03 15.19
N THR A 164 -6.05 14.36 14.01
CA THR A 164 -4.66 14.78 13.82
C THR A 164 -4.49 16.30 13.73
N ARG A 165 -5.38 17.09 14.37
CA ARG A 165 -5.54 18.55 14.22
C ARG A 165 -4.28 19.46 14.37
N GLY A 166 -3.09 18.91 14.61
CA GLY A 166 -1.79 19.61 14.54
C GLY A 166 -0.70 18.92 13.69
N GLN A 167 -0.92 17.69 13.22
CA GLN A 167 0.05 16.91 12.42
C GLN A 167 -0.16 17.05 10.91
N TRP A 168 -1.33 17.51 10.46
CA TRP A 168 -1.63 17.70 9.04
C TRP A 168 -0.69 18.72 8.37
N LEU A 169 -0.42 19.84 9.04
CA LEU A 169 0.60 20.83 8.65
C LEU A 169 2.03 20.30 8.75
N SER A 170 2.25 19.19 9.45
CA SER A 170 3.56 18.53 9.45
C SER A 170 3.73 17.66 8.22
N PHE A 171 2.67 17.03 7.68
CA PHE A 171 2.73 16.26 6.43
C PHE A 171 3.16 17.09 5.21
N THR A 172 2.86 18.39 5.19
CA THR A 172 3.30 19.31 4.12
C THR A 172 4.74 19.80 4.27
N ARG A 173 5.44 19.43 5.35
CA ARG A 173 6.86 19.78 5.52
C ARG A 173 7.73 18.89 4.63
N PHE A 174 8.70 19.50 3.95
CA PHE A 174 9.71 18.80 3.13
C PHE A 174 10.41 17.64 3.86
N ALA A 175 10.54 17.70 5.18
CA ALA A 175 11.09 16.61 6.00
C ALA A 175 10.31 15.29 5.92
N ASN A 176 9.04 15.33 5.47
CA ASN A 176 8.17 14.16 5.28
C ASN A 176 8.06 13.73 3.80
N LEU A 177 8.93 14.21 2.90
CA LEU A 177 8.98 13.71 1.52
C LEU A 177 9.34 12.22 1.45
N GLY A 178 10.19 11.73 2.36
CA GLY A 178 10.51 10.30 2.50
C GLY A 178 9.32 9.45 2.96
N PHE A 179 8.19 10.07 3.30
CA PHE A 179 6.92 9.42 3.58
C PHE A 179 5.96 9.47 2.40
N LEU A 180 5.90 10.61 1.70
CA LEU A 180 5.03 10.80 0.53
C LEU A 180 5.56 10.12 -0.73
N TRP A 181 6.85 9.80 -0.79
CA TRP A 181 7.48 9.28 -2.00
C TRP A 181 6.81 8.03 -2.61
N PRO A 182 6.21 7.07 -1.86
CA PRO A 182 5.52 5.93 -2.46
C PRO A 182 4.14 6.30 -3.00
N LEU A 183 3.55 7.41 -2.55
CA LEU A 183 2.31 7.94 -3.10
C LEU A 183 2.54 8.63 -4.44
N LEU A 184 3.74 9.17 -4.68
CA LEU A 184 4.07 9.83 -5.95
C LEU A 184 3.96 8.85 -7.15
N PRO A 185 4.51 7.62 -7.10
CA PRO A 185 4.26 6.62 -8.12
C PRO A 185 2.77 6.26 -8.28
N PHE A 186 2.00 6.12 -7.19
CA PHE A 186 0.56 5.88 -7.32
C PHE A 186 -0.14 6.98 -8.11
N VAL A 187 0.07 8.24 -7.71
CA VAL A 187 -0.52 9.39 -8.40
C VAL A 187 -0.01 9.46 -9.84
N GLY A 188 1.28 9.24 -10.07
CA GLY A 188 1.87 9.24 -11.40
C GLY A 188 1.31 8.16 -12.32
N LEU A 189 1.05 6.95 -11.80
CA LEU A 189 0.43 5.86 -12.56
C LEU A 189 -1.04 6.18 -12.87
N PHE A 190 -1.84 6.63 -11.89
CA PHE A 190 -3.23 6.99 -12.16
C PHE A 190 -3.37 8.19 -13.13
N VAL A 191 -2.54 9.22 -12.98
CA VAL A 191 -2.48 10.32 -13.95
C VAL A 191 -2.01 9.82 -15.31
N GLY A 192 -1.05 8.90 -15.33
CA GLY A 192 -0.58 8.26 -16.57
C GLY A 192 -1.70 7.52 -17.30
N ALA A 193 -2.51 6.73 -16.57
CA ALA A 193 -3.65 6.00 -17.09
C ALA A 193 -4.69 6.96 -17.71
N GLU A 194 -5.09 8.00 -16.97
CA GLU A 194 -6.03 9.02 -17.45
C GLU A 194 -5.50 9.74 -18.70
N VAL A 195 -4.22 10.09 -18.71
CA VAL A 195 -3.59 10.74 -19.89
C VAL A 195 -3.59 9.79 -21.09
N SER A 196 -3.35 8.49 -20.91
CA SER A 196 -3.45 7.53 -22.00
C SER A 196 -4.89 7.31 -22.48
N GLU A 197 -5.89 7.34 -21.59
CA GLU A 197 -7.31 7.28 -21.94
C GLU A 197 -7.67 8.47 -22.85
N GLU A 198 -7.31 9.69 -22.45
CA GLU A 198 -7.55 10.92 -23.23
C GLU A 198 -6.82 10.92 -24.60
N LEU A 199 -5.68 10.23 -24.69
CA LEU A 199 -4.93 10.05 -25.93
C LEU A 199 -5.45 8.87 -26.77
N ASN A 200 -6.50 8.17 -26.34
CA ASN A 200 -7.05 6.96 -26.96
C ASN A 200 -6.01 5.83 -27.12
N TRP A 201 -5.06 5.74 -26.18
CA TRP A 201 -4.03 4.70 -26.18
C TRP A 201 -4.40 3.59 -25.19
N GLY A 202 -5.44 2.81 -25.52
CA GLY A 202 -6.01 1.82 -24.60
C GLY A 202 -4.98 0.82 -24.05
N PHE A 203 -4.02 0.34 -24.87
CA PHE A 203 -3.00 -0.58 -24.35
C PHE A 203 -2.13 0.05 -23.26
N ALA A 204 -1.79 1.34 -23.41
CA ALA A 204 -1.01 2.05 -22.42
C ALA A 204 -1.83 2.31 -21.15
N GLU A 205 -3.09 2.72 -21.29
CA GLU A 205 -4.04 2.90 -20.19
C GLU A 205 -4.12 1.63 -19.35
N GLU A 206 -4.52 0.53 -19.97
CA GLU A 206 -4.76 -0.72 -19.27
C GLU A 206 -3.47 -1.29 -18.65
N SER A 207 -2.33 -1.16 -19.33
CA SER A 207 -1.04 -1.62 -18.81
C SER A 207 -0.61 -0.80 -17.58
N VAL A 208 -0.81 0.52 -17.61
CA VAL A 208 -0.49 1.42 -16.50
C VAL A 208 -1.39 1.14 -15.31
N GLU A 209 -2.69 0.89 -15.54
CA GLU A 209 -3.64 0.47 -14.51
C GLU A 209 -3.26 -0.88 -13.88
N VAL A 210 -2.89 -1.89 -14.66
CA VAL A 210 -2.40 -3.19 -14.13
C VAL A 210 -1.21 -2.99 -13.19
N ILE A 211 -0.28 -2.10 -13.56
CA ILE A 211 0.88 -1.77 -12.71
C ILE A 211 0.44 -1.02 -11.44
N ALA A 212 -0.47 -0.06 -11.55
CA ALA A 212 -1.01 0.68 -10.42
C ALA A 212 -1.70 -0.26 -9.41
N TYR A 213 -2.55 -1.15 -9.89
CA TYR A 213 -3.27 -2.12 -9.07
C TYR A 213 -2.33 -3.18 -8.47
N SER A 214 -1.30 -3.59 -9.20
CA SER A 214 -0.22 -4.43 -8.66
C SER A 214 0.51 -3.74 -7.50
N MET A 215 0.73 -2.43 -7.59
CA MET A 215 1.32 -1.65 -6.50
C MET A 215 0.43 -1.62 -5.26
N MET A 216 -0.90 -1.52 -5.43
CA MET A 216 -1.86 -1.61 -4.31
C MET A 216 -1.81 -2.98 -3.64
N LEU A 217 -1.77 -4.06 -4.43
CA LEU A 217 -1.70 -5.43 -3.93
C LEU A 217 -0.38 -5.69 -3.19
N VAL A 218 0.76 -5.30 -3.76
CA VAL A 218 2.06 -5.45 -3.11
C VAL A 218 2.13 -4.65 -1.82
N THR A 219 1.54 -3.44 -1.80
CA THR A 219 1.48 -2.61 -0.59
C THR A 219 0.69 -3.27 0.52
N THR A 220 -0.50 -3.76 0.22
CA THR A 220 -1.37 -4.42 1.21
C THR A 220 -0.81 -5.77 1.64
N GLY A 221 -0.22 -6.53 0.71
CA GLY A 221 0.48 -7.78 1.01
C GLY A 221 1.67 -7.58 1.94
N TRP A 222 2.51 -6.58 1.65
CA TRP A 222 3.63 -6.24 2.54
C TRP A 222 3.15 -5.85 3.94
N LEU A 223 2.11 -5.01 4.04
CA LEU A 223 1.52 -4.64 5.33
C LEU A 223 0.99 -5.85 6.10
N LEU A 224 0.44 -6.85 5.41
CA LEU A 224 -0.05 -8.09 6.02
C LEU A 224 1.10 -8.99 6.51
N THR A 225 2.25 -9.01 5.84
CA THR A 225 3.38 -9.91 6.17
C THR A 225 4.42 -9.31 7.11
N THR A 226 4.35 -8.00 7.38
CA THR A 226 5.35 -7.30 8.21
C THR A 226 5.46 -7.90 9.63
N ASP A 227 4.43 -8.61 10.11
CA ASP A 227 4.44 -9.33 11.38
C ASP A 227 5.40 -10.53 11.42
N GLN A 228 5.45 -11.32 10.35
CA GLN A 228 6.21 -12.57 10.32
C GLN A 228 7.73 -12.32 10.36
N LEU A 229 8.19 -11.30 9.63
CA LEU A 229 9.61 -10.94 9.56
C LEU A 229 10.14 -10.38 10.88
N SER A 230 9.29 -9.72 11.68
CA SER A 230 9.69 -9.20 12.99
C SER A 230 9.73 -10.28 14.07
N GLU A 231 8.81 -11.26 14.05
CA GLU A 231 8.83 -12.36 15.01
C GLU A 231 10.00 -13.32 14.78
N GLU A 232 10.34 -13.60 13.53
CA GLU A 232 11.53 -14.39 13.18
C GLU A 232 12.82 -13.68 13.58
N SER A 233 12.91 -12.36 13.37
CA SER A 233 14.06 -11.57 13.82
C SER A 233 14.22 -11.57 15.34
N MET A 234 13.12 -11.38 16.10
CA MET A 234 13.19 -11.41 17.57
C MET A 234 13.47 -12.81 18.13
N ARG A 235 12.94 -13.86 17.50
CA ARG A 235 13.29 -15.24 17.87
C ARG A 235 14.75 -15.55 17.56
N SER A 236 15.25 -15.10 16.43
CA SER A 236 16.66 -15.26 16.06
C SER A 236 17.60 -14.53 17.01
N GLU A 237 17.27 -13.31 17.47
CA GLU A 237 18.08 -12.60 18.47
C GLU A 237 18.00 -13.27 19.84
N ALA A 238 16.81 -13.74 20.26
CA ALA A 238 16.64 -14.47 21.51
C ALA A 238 17.38 -15.82 21.53
N ASP A 239 17.46 -16.52 20.39
CA ASP A 239 18.25 -17.74 20.27
C ASP A 239 19.77 -17.45 20.24
N VAL A 240 20.20 -16.32 19.67
CA VAL A 240 21.62 -15.91 19.67
C VAL A 240 22.08 -15.50 21.08
N ASP A 241 21.26 -14.80 21.85
CA ASP A 241 21.52 -14.49 23.26
C ASP A 241 21.29 -15.70 24.18
N GLY A 242 20.55 -16.70 23.71
CA GLY A 242 20.31 -18.00 24.35
C GLY A 242 21.41 -19.03 24.10
N VAL A 243 22.36 -18.78 23.18
CA VAL A 243 23.66 -19.46 23.16
C VAL A 243 24.45 -18.90 24.33
N ALA A 244 24.14 -19.47 25.49
CA ALA A 244 24.81 -19.26 26.75
C ALA A 244 26.32 -19.16 26.51
N TYR A 245 26.88 -18.07 27.05
CA TYR A 245 28.19 -18.10 27.70
C TYR A 245 28.33 -19.46 28.38
N ASP A 246 29.02 -20.40 27.73
CA ASP A 246 29.64 -21.51 28.42
C ASP A 246 30.65 -20.82 29.33
N ASP A 247 30.24 -20.69 30.58
CA ASP A 247 31.00 -20.07 31.66
C ASP A 247 32.28 -20.89 31.84
N ASP A 248 33.31 -20.55 31.07
CA ASP A 248 34.65 -21.16 31.09
C ASP A 248 35.35 -20.94 32.45
N SER A 249 34.67 -20.33 33.44
CA SER A 249 35.15 -20.16 34.81
C SER A 249 35.30 -21.46 35.60
N ASP A 250 34.76 -22.57 35.11
CA ASP A 250 34.97 -23.91 35.70
C ASP A 250 36.19 -24.66 35.13
N ARG A 251 36.86 -24.11 34.10
CA ARG A 251 37.99 -24.80 33.45
C ARG A 251 39.32 -24.61 34.18
N ASP A 252 39.45 -23.55 34.98
CA ASP A 252 40.68 -23.29 35.75
C ASP A 252 40.74 -23.98 37.12
N GLN A 253 39.65 -24.60 37.61
CA GLN A 253 39.67 -25.33 38.89
C GLN A 253 40.07 -26.81 38.77
N ARG A 254 40.22 -27.36 37.57
CA ARG A 254 40.57 -28.78 37.35
C ARG A 254 42.05 -29.06 37.09
N ILE A 255 42.91 -28.04 37.12
CA ILE A 255 44.37 -28.19 36.98
C ILE A 255 45.09 -28.21 38.35
N ALA A 256 44.35 -28.03 39.46
CA ALA A 256 44.90 -27.98 40.82
C ALA A 256 44.52 -29.20 41.71
N ALA A 257 44.36 -30.39 41.13
CA ALA A 257 44.20 -31.65 41.87
C ALA A 257 45.17 -32.73 41.38
#